data_AF-A0A9D7R2E0-F1
#
_entry.id   AF-A0A9D7R2E0-F1
#
_cell.length_a   1.000
_cell.length_b   1.000
_cell.length_c   1.000
_cell.angle_alpha   90.00
_cell.angle_beta   90.00
_cell.angle_gamma   90.00
#
_symmetry.space_group_name_H-M   'P 1'
#
loop_
_entity.id
_entity.type
_entity.pdbx_description
1 polymer ?
#
loop_
_entity_poly.entity_id
_entity_poly.type
_entity_poly.pdbx_seq_one_letter_code
_entity_poly.pdbx_strand_id
1 'polypeptide(L)'
;MSMNDGPVSPDKFAFGGRFYPLGSPLVWRLLSHVWKSPGRRVSVDSLAKEVWEDVTHSVSYLAVASLRRNTNRFFKTNNLPFMMRTSQEAVYVVARPSNKDSTDE
;
A
#
# COMPACT_ATOMS: atom_id res chain seq x y z
N MET A 1 12.18 -22.19 -1.20
CA MET A 1 12.44 -20.73 -1.23
C MET A 1 11.22 -20.03 -0.66
N SER A 2 11.36 -19.36 0.48
CA SER A 2 10.28 -18.51 1.00
C SER A 2 10.15 -17.32 0.05
N MET A 3 9.04 -17.19 -0.67
CA MET A 3 8.74 -15.94 -1.35
C MET A 3 8.48 -14.91 -0.25
N ASN A 4 9.29 -13.85 -0.20
CA ASN A 4 9.03 -12.76 0.72
C ASN A 4 7.70 -12.10 0.33
N ASP A 5 6.77 -12.06 1.28
CA ASP A 5 5.49 -11.36 1.10
C ASP A 5 5.74 -9.89 0.71
N GLY A 6 4.98 -9.39 -0.25
CA GLY A 6 5.10 -8.03 -0.72
C GLY A 6 4.80 -7.84 -2.21
N PRO A 7 4.96 -6.60 -2.71
CA PRO A 7 4.76 -6.28 -4.11
C PRO A 7 5.80 -6.95 -5.01
N VAL A 8 5.34 -7.49 -6.13
CA VAL A 8 6.15 -8.19 -7.14
C VAL A 8 5.87 -7.55 -8.49
N SER A 9 6.93 -7.22 -9.23
CA SER A 9 6.84 -6.61 -10.55
C SER A 9 6.07 -7.50 -11.54
N PRO A 10 5.28 -6.93 -12.47
CA PRO A 10 5.03 -5.50 -12.66
C PRO A 10 3.83 -4.94 -11.88
N ASP A 11 2.95 -5.80 -11.36
CA ASP A 11 1.65 -5.36 -10.84
C ASP A 11 1.00 -6.40 -9.91
N LYS A 12 1.82 -7.20 -9.21
CA LYS A 12 1.35 -8.28 -8.35
C LYS A 12 1.72 -8.01 -6.90
N PHE A 13 1.04 -8.72 -6.01
CA PHE A 13 1.38 -8.80 -4.60
C PHE A 13 1.47 -10.28 -4.23
N ALA A 14 2.63 -10.70 -3.72
CA ALA A 14 2.83 -12.03 -3.14
C ALA A 14 2.41 -12.02 -1.67
N PHE A 15 1.56 -12.96 -1.26
CA PHE A 15 1.24 -13.16 0.15
C PHE A 15 0.89 -14.62 0.43
N GLY A 16 1.59 -15.24 1.39
CA GLY A 16 1.31 -16.62 1.80
C GLY A 16 1.44 -17.63 0.66
N GLY A 17 2.43 -17.44 -0.22
CA GLY A 17 2.67 -18.30 -1.39
C GLY A 17 1.68 -18.11 -2.56
N ARG A 18 0.80 -17.10 -2.50
CA ARG A 18 -0.14 -16.76 -3.58
C ARG A 18 0.19 -15.40 -4.19
N PHE A 19 -0.18 -15.21 -5.46
CA PHE A 19 -0.06 -13.94 -6.16
C PHE A 19 -1.42 -13.29 -6.40
N TYR A 20 -1.51 -11.99 -6.13
CA TYR A 20 -2.72 -11.20 -6.27
C TYR A 20 -2.46 -10.05 -7.26
N PRO A 21 -3.21 -9.94 -8.37
CA PRO A 21 -3.05 -8.82 -9.30
C PRO A 21 -3.59 -7.53 -8.67
N LEU A 22 -2.81 -6.45 -8.77
CA LEU A 22 -3.15 -5.12 -8.23
C LEU A 22 -4.04 -4.31 -9.18
N GLY A 23 -4.01 -4.61 -10.48
CA GLY A 23 -4.83 -3.94 -11.50
C GLY A 23 -4.49 -2.47 -11.76
N SER A 24 -3.43 -1.94 -11.13
CA SER A 24 -2.98 -0.56 -11.31
C SER A 24 -1.46 -0.45 -11.09
N PRO A 25 -0.69 0.03 -12.08
CA PRO A 25 0.74 0.29 -11.93
C PRO A 25 1.05 1.30 -10.82
N LEU A 26 0.18 2.30 -10.61
CA LEU A 26 0.35 3.29 -9.54
C LEU A 26 0.20 2.65 -8.15
N VAL A 27 -0.76 1.73 -8.00
CA VAL A 27 -0.93 0.98 -6.74
C VAL A 27 0.31 0.13 -6.48
N TRP A 28 0.85 -0.52 -7.50
CA TRP A 28 2.09 -1.28 -7.41
C TRP A 28 3.29 -0.40 -7.04
N ARG A 29 3.47 0.77 -7.66
CA ARG A 29 4.55 1.70 -7.34
C ARG A 29 4.45 2.19 -5.90
N LEU A 30 3.26 2.62 -5.46
CA LEU A 30 3.02 3.04 -4.09
C LEU A 30 3.35 1.92 -3.09
N LEU A 31 2.80 0.72 -3.31
CA LEU A 31 3.08 -0.42 -2.45
C LEU A 31 4.56 -0.77 -2.45
N SER A 32 5.20 -0.81 -3.61
CA SER A 32 6.62 -1.14 -3.76
C SER A 32 7.52 -0.19 -2.99
N HIS A 33 7.26 1.11 -3.09
CA HIS A 33 8.01 2.11 -2.37
C HIS A 33 7.80 1.96 -0.86
N VAL A 34 6.53 1.98 -0.41
CA VAL A 34 6.20 1.87 1.01
C VAL A 34 6.72 0.56 1.62
N TRP A 35 6.63 -0.57 0.91
CA TRP A 35 7.01 -1.89 1.44
C TRP A 35 8.52 -2.06 1.62
N LYS A 36 9.33 -1.40 0.78
CA LYS A 36 10.80 -1.43 0.85
C LYS A 36 11.36 -0.45 1.86
N SER A 37 10.60 0.57 2.26
CA SER A 37 11.06 1.58 3.20
C SER A 37 11.10 1.06 4.66
N PRO A 38 12.06 1.52 5.47
CA PRO A 38 12.13 1.20 6.89
C PRO A 38 10.80 1.48 7.60
N GLY A 39 10.33 0.53 8.40
CA GLY A 39 9.04 0.64 9.11
C GLY A 39 7.81 0.71 8.21
N ARG A 40 7.95 0.39 6.92
CA ARG A 40 6.91 0.51 5.89
C ARG A 40 6.24 1.88 5.87
N ARG A 41 7.05 2.93 5.99
CA ARG A 41 6.63 4.33 6.09
C ARG A 41 7.47 5.20 5.17
N VAL A 42 6.81 6.09 4.44
CA VAL A 42 7.43 7.05 3.52
C VAL A 42 6.82 8.43 3.70
N SER A 43 7.59 9.48 3.42
CA SER A 43 7.05 10.84 3.39
C SER A 43 6.17 11.05 2.15
N VAL A 44 5.16 11.92 2.27
CA VAL A 44 4.30 12.30 1.15
C VAL A 44 5.13 12.88 0.01
N ASP A 45 6.14 13.70 0.32
CA ASP A 45 7.01 14.33 -0.68
C ASP A 45 7.81 13.30 -1.48
N SER A 46 8.25 12.20 -0.85
CA SER A 46 8.97 11.13 -1.55
C SER A 46 8.09 10.37 -2.55
N LEU A 47 6.76 10.43 -2.41
CA LEU A 47 5.85 9.74 -3.31
C LEU A 47 5.79 10.39 -4.69
N ALA A 48 5.94 11.71 -4.78
CA ALA A 48 5.78 12.44 -6.05
C ALA A 48 6.73 11.90 -7.13
N LYS A 49 8.00 11.75 -6.76
CA LYS A 49 9.03 11.23 -7.64
C LYS A 49 8.86 9.74 -7.91
N GLU A 50 8.68 8.93 -6.86
CA GLU A 50 8.76 7.46 -6.98
C GLU A 50 7.47 6.81 -7.51
N VAL A 51 6.31 7.43 -7.28
CA VAL A 51 5.02 6.86 -7.70
C VAL A 51 4.50 7.50 -8.98
N TRP A 52 4.57 8.83 -9.07
CA TRP A 52 4.04 9.58 -10.21
C TRP A 52 5.09 9.92 -11.27
N GLU A 53 6.37 9.63 -11.04
CA GLU A 53 7.48 10.07 -11.91
C GLU A 53 7.44 11.58 -12.17
N ASP A 54 6.80 12.33 -11.25
CA ASP A 54 6.53 13.75 -11.42
C ASP A 54 7.69 14.56 -10.87
N VAL A 55 8.46 15.14 -11.80
CA VAL A 55 9.63 15.96 -11.53
C VAL A 55 9.26 17.30 -10.89
N THR A 56 7.98 17.70 -10.93
CA THR A 56 7.49 18.94 -10.31
C THR A 56 7.27 18.81 -8.80
N HIS A 57 7.35 17.59 -8.25
CA HIS A 57 7.18 17.27 -6.83
C HIS A 57 5.79 17.67 -6.26
N SER A 58 4.80 17.96 -7.11
CA SER A 58 3.51 18.52 -6.70
C SER A 58 2.37 17.50 -6.73
N VAL A 59 2.41 16.49 -5.86
CA VAL A 59 1.29 15.55 -5.74
C VAL A 59 0.23 16.09 -4.77
N SER A 60 -0.99 16.27 -5.28
CA SER A 60 -2.10 16.70 -4.42
C SER A 60 -2.44 15.63 -3.36
N TYR A 61 -2.82 16.10 -2.17
CA TYR A 61 -3.33 15.23 -1.11
C TYR A 61 -4.49 14.33 -1.59
N LEU A 62 -5.32 14.85 -2.50
CA LEU A 62 -6.43 14.10 -3.11
C LEU A 62 -5.94 12.90 -3.93
N ALA A 63 -4.84 13.04 -4.68
CA ALA A 63 -4.24 11.95 -5.44
C ALA A 63 -3.73 10.84 -4.50
N VAL A 64 -3.01 11.21 -3.43
CA VAL A 64 -2.55 10.26 -2.40
C VAL A 64 -3.73 9.57 -1.72
N ALA A 65 -4.76 10.32 -1.34
CA ALA A 65 -5.95 9.79 -0.69
C ALA A 65 -6.72 8.82 -1.58
N SER A 66 -6.83 9.12 -2.88
CA SER A 66 -7.45 8.26 -3.89
C SER A 66 -6.65 6.96 -4.04
N LEU A 67 -5.33 7.05 -4.20
CA LEU A 67 -4.47 5.88 -4.38
C LEU A 67 -4.48 4.97 -3.14
N ARG A 68 -4.42 5.55 -1.93
CA ARG A 68 -4.61 4.84 -0.66
C ARG A 68 -5.94 4.08 -0.62
N ARG A 69 -7.04 4.71 -1.04
CA ARG A 69 -8.36 4.05 -1.08
C ARG A 69 -8.36 2.85 -2.02
N ASN A 70 -7.73 2.98 -3.19
CA ASN A 70 -7.61 1.88 -4.15
C ASN A 70 -6.77 0.73 -3.59
N THR A 71 -5.64 1.03 -2.95
CA THR A 71 -4.80 0.02 -2.28
C THR A 71 -5.55 -0.70 -1.14
N ASN A 72 -6.30 0.05 -0.32
CA ASN A 72 -7.11 -0.55 0.75
C ASN A 72 -8.26 -1.41 0.21
N ARG A 73 -8.88 -1.00 -0.89
CA ARG A 73 -9.87 -1.82 -1.60
C ARG A 73 -9.25 -3.13 -2.05
N PHE A 74 -8.07 -3.08 -2.67
CA PHE A 74 -7.31 -4.28 -3.07
C PHE A 74 -7.07 -5.22 -1.88
N PHE A 75 -6.55 -4.72 -0.76
CA PHE A 75 -6.33 -5.56 0.42
C PHE A 75 -7.63 -6.14 0.97
N LYS A 76 -8.74 -5.38 0.93
CA LYS A 76 -10.05 -5.84 1.40
C LYS A 76 -10.60 -6.95 0.50
N THR A 77 -10.61 -6.75 -0.81
CA THR A 77 -11.15 -7.72 -1.79
C THR A 77 -10.41 -9.05 -1.73
N ASN A 78 -9.10 -9.03 -1.45
CA ASN A 78 -8.27 -10.23 -1.40
C ASN A 78 -8.07 -10.81 0.01
N ASN A 79 -8.81 -10.32 1.01
CA ASN A 79 -8.69 -10.74 2.41
C ASN A 79 -7.25 -10.68 2.97
N LEU A 80 -6.48 -9.68 2.54
CA LEU A 80 -5.11 -9.47 2.98
C LEU A 80 -5.08 -8.72 4.32
N PRO A 81 -4.20 -9.10 5.27
CA PRO A 81 -4.18 -8.56 6.63
C PRO A 81 -3.47 -7.19 6.71
N PHE A 82 -3.55 -6.40 5.66
CA PHE A 82 -2.86 -5.12 5.55
C PHE A 82 -3.84 -3.96 5.36
N MET A 83 -3.39 -2.79 5.76
CA MET A 83 -4.09 -1.53 5.55
C MET A 83 -3.08 -0.41 5.37
N MET A 84 -3.32 0.42 4.37
CA MET A 84 -2.58 1.64 4.13
C MET A 84 -3.23 2.81 4.87
N ARG A 85 -2.40 3.55 5.59
CA ARG A 85 -2.74 4.74 6.36
C ARG A 85 -1.93 5.92 5.85
N THR A 86 -2.43 7.11 6.16
CA THR A 86 -1.82 8.38 5.79
C THR A 86 -1.95 9.33 6.97
N SER A 87 -0.87 10.00 7.35
CA SER A 87 -0.89 11.22 8.18
C SER A 87 -0.69 12.45 7.29
N GLN A 88 -0.54 13.64 7.88
CA GLN A 88 -0.22 14.86 7.13
C GLN A 88 1.09 14.71 6.33
N GLU A 89 2.09 14.04 6.91
CA GLU A 89 3.44 13.99 6.34
C GLU A 89 3.84 12.63 5.78
N ALA A 90 3.09 11.55 6.05
CA ALA A 90 3.54 10.21 5.73
C ALA A 90 2.44 9.27 5.25
N VAL A 91 2.85 8.29 4.45
CA VAL A 91 2.04 7.15 4.01
C VAL A 91 2.71 5.87 4.51
N TYR A 92 1.93 4.95 5.05
CA TYR A 92 2.48 3.76 5.69
C TYR A 92 1.52 2.57 5.65
N VAL A 93 2.07 1.35 5.73
CA VAL A 93 1.30 0.11 5.80
C VAL A 93 1.35 -0.45 7.21
N VAL A 94 0.17 -0.80 7.75
CA VAL A 94 0.00 -1.47 9.03
C VAL A 94 -0.75 -2.79 8.86
N ALA A 95 -0.69 -3.65 9.88
CA ALA A 95 -1.61 -4.78 9.97
C ALA A 95 -3.05 -4.26 10.10
N ARG A 96 -4.00 -4.91 9.41
CA ARG A 96 -5.42 -4.64 9.62
C ARG A 96 -5.79 -5.13 11.03
N PRO A 97 -6.47 -4.32 11.87
CA PRO A 97 -6.98 -4.83 13.12
C PRO A 97 -7.91 -6.02 12.83
N SER A 98 -7.63 -7.18 13.43
CA SER A 98 -8.62 -8.26 13.39
C SER A 98 -9.84 -7.77 14.15
N ASN A 99 -11.05 -7.89 13.58
CA ASN A 99 -12.27 -7.80 14.36
C ASN A 99 -12.25 -8.96 15.38
N LYS A 100 -11.58 -8.76 16.51
CA LYS A 100 -11.73 -9.51 17.74
C LYS A 100 -12.36 -8.53 18.74
N ASP A 101 -13.58 -8.11 18.42
CA ASP A 101 -14.53 -7.42 19.30
C ASP A 101 -15.94 -7.67 18.75
N SER A 102 -16.24 -8.95 18.56
CA SER A 102 -17.61 -9.44 18.46
C SER A 102 -17.68 -10.67 19.35
N THR A 103 -17.43 -10.43 20.63
CA THR A 103 -17.77 -11.34 21.72
C THR A 103 -18.77 -10.58 22.58
N ASP A 104 -19.96 -11.18 22.68
CA ASP A 104 -21.06 -10.97 23.61
C ASP A 104 -21.04 -9.75 24.55
N GLU A 105 -22.10 -8.93 24.44
CA GLU A 105 -23.06 -8.71 25.53
C GLU A 105 -24.46 -8.45 24.95
#